data_AF-A0A328B138-F1
#
_entry.id   AF-A0A328B138-F1
#
_cell.length_a   1.000
_cell.length_b   1.000
_cell.length_c   1.000
_cell.angle_alpha   90.00
_cell.angle_beta   90.00
_cell.angle_gamma   90.00
#
_symmetry.space_group_name_H-M   'P 1'
#
loop_
_entity.id
_entity.type
_entity.pdbx_description
1 polymer ?
#
loop_
_entity_poly.entity_id
_entity_poly.type
_entity_poly.pdbx_seq_one_letter_code
_entity_poly.pdbx_strand_id
1 'polypeptide(L)' 'MFDLTVVARGGRWVLLDDDQGEVGAFASRAEALAAAGDYEACVEEPRHVLIQEHAGEWEEAVVEPPALH' A
#
# COMPACT_ATOMS: atom_id res chain seq x y z
N MET A 1 -9.58 4.38 9.96
CA MET A 1 -9.30 2.95 9.76
C MET A 1 -8.51 2.90 8.47
N PHE A 2 -7.36 2.23 8.46
CA PHE A 2 -6.53 2.18 7.26
C PHE A 2 -6.97 0.96 6.46
N ASP A 3 -7.31 1.14 5.19
CA ASP A 3 -7.88 0.04 4.38
C ASP A 3 -6.75 -0.81 3.75
N LEU A 4 -5.55 -0.24 3.63
CA LEU A 4 -4.39 -0.85 3.00
C LEU A 4 -3.14 -0.76 3.86
N THR A 5 -2.38 -1.86 3.88
CA THR A 5 -1.11 -1.99 4.60
C THR A 5 -0.02 -2.51 3.67
N VAL A 6 1.15 -1.88 3.70
CA VAL A 6 2.35 -2.30 2.96
C VAL A 6 3.40 -2.82 3.94
N VAL A 7 3.81 -4.07 3.78
CA VAL A 7 4.75 -4.75 4.71
C VAL A 7 5.99 -5.22 3.97
N ALA A 8 7.18 -4.91 4.49
CA ALA A 8 8.43 -5.49 4.02
C ALA A 8 8.61 -6.92 4.59
N ARG A 9 8.53 -7.94 3.74
CA ARG A 9 8.66 -9.35 4.12
C ARG A 9 9.64 -10.09 3.19
N GLY A 10 10.73 -10.61 3.76
CA GLY A 10 11.67 -11.47 3.03
C GLY A 10 12.33 -10.80 1.81
N GLY A 11 12.58 -9.49 1.87
CA GLY A 11 13.16 -8.72 0.76
C GLY A 11 12.16 -8.31 -0.32
N ARG A 12 10.85 -8.45 -0.07
CA ARG A 12 9.77 -7.99 -0.94
C ARG A 12 8.81 -7.10 -0.16
N TRP A 13 8.04 -6.31 -0.88
CA TRP A 13 7.02 -5.42 -0.35
C TRP A 13 5.65 -6.00 -0.64
N VAL A 14 4.88 -6.32 0.41
CA VAL A 14 3.58 -6.98 0.28
C VAL A 14 2.49 -5.97 0.57
N LEU A 15 1.55 -5.81 -0.36
CA LEU A 15 0.33 -5.03 -0.16
C LEU A 15 -0.75 -5.95 0.41
N LEU A 16 -1.31 -5.55 1.53
CA LEU A 16 -2.41 -6.20 2.24
C LEU A 16 -3.60 -5.26 2.25
N ASP A 17 -4.77 -5.82 2.01
CA ASP A 17 -6.07 -5.23 2.23
C ASP A 17 -6.68 -5.87 3.49
N ASP A 18 -7.26 -5.05 4.36
CA ASP A 18 -7.79 -5.52 5.64
C ASP A 18 -8.99 -6.49 5.47
N ASP A 19 -9.73 -6.39 4.37
CA ASP A 19 -10.89 -7.24 4.06
C ASP A 19 -10.53 -8.45 3.17
N GLN A 20 -9.62 -8.29 2.21
CA GLN A 20 -9.26 -9.31 1.22
C GLN A 20 -7.95 -10.05 1.51
N GLY A 21 -7.11 -9.54 2.41
CA GLY A 21 -5.81 -10.10 2.73
C GLY A 21 -4.72 -9.70 1.73
N GLU A 22 -3.85 -10.63 1.33
CA GLU A 22 -2.72 -10.30 0.44
C GLU A 22 -3.19 -9.97 -0.99
N VAL A 23 -2.98 -8.71 -1.39
CA VAL A 23 -3.31 -8.19 -2.73
C VAL A 23 -2.17 -8.50 -3.71
N GLY A 24 -0.92 -8.34 -3.27
CA GLY A 24 0.24 -8.59 -4.13
C GLY A 24 1.59 -8.36 -3.46
N ALA A 25 2.65 -8.83 -4.13
CA ALA A 25 4.04 -8.69 -3.67
C ALA A 25 4.91 -8.05 -4.75
N PHE A 26 5.68 -7.04 -4.36
CA PHE A 26 6.46 -6.14 -5.21
C PHE A 26 7.94 -6.18 -4.85
N ALA A 27 8.79 -5.81 -5.81
CA ALA A 27 10.23 -5.81 -5.62
C ALA A 27 10.71 -4.55 -4.87
N SER A 28 9.93 -3.46 -4.93
CA SER A 28 10.28 -2.18 -4.31
C SER A 28 9.11 -1.53 -3.57
N ARG A 29 9.44 -0.66 -2.61
CA ARG A 29 8.48 0.15 -1.84
C ARG A 29 7.64 1.01 -2.77
N ALA A 30 8.27 1.63 -3.76
CA ALA A 30 7.61 2.53 -4.70
C ALA A 30 6.54 1.81 -5.53
N GLU A 31 6.84 0.59 -5.99
CA GLU A 31 5.85 -0.24 -6.71
C GLU A 31 4.67 -0.63 -5.83
N ALA A 32 4.92 -1.02 -4.57
CA ALA A 32 3.85 -1.36 -3.63
C ALA A 32 2.95 -0.16 -3.31
N LEU A 33 3.53 1.04 -3.18
CA LEU A 33 2.77 2.27 -2.96
C LEU A 33 1.97 2.68 -4.20
N ALA A 34 2.56 2.58 -5.40
CA ALA A 34 1.83 2.84 -6.64
C ALA A 34 0.63 1.89 -6.77
N ALA A 35 0.83 0.60 -6.50
CA ALA A 35 -0.24 -0.38 -6.49
C ALA A 35 -1.31 -0.09 -5.44
N ALA A 36 -0.95 0.44 -4.27
CA ALA A 36 -1.91 0.86 -3.24
C ALA A 36 -2.76 2.06 -3.70
N GLY A 37 -2.18 2.97 -4.48
CA GLY A 37 -2.91 4.08 -5.11
C GLY A 37 -3.84 3.62 -6.22
N ASP A 38 -3.40 2.64 -7.02
CA ASP A 38 -4.18 2.05 -8.13
C ASP A 38 -5.27 1.07 -7.65
N TYR A 39 -5.12 0.52 -6.44
CA TYR A 39 -6.06 -0.45 -5.88
C TYR A 39 -7.41 0.21 -5.65
N GLU A 40 -8.44 -0.33 -6.31
CA GLU A 40 -9.76 0.29 -6.43
C GLU A 40 -9.72 1.75 -6.94
N ALA A 41 -9.05 2.04 -8.06
CA ALA A 41 -8.96 3.35 -8.74
C ALA A 41 -10.30 4.12 -9.01
N CYS A 42 -11.42 3.69 -8.44
CA CYS A 42 -12.71 4.36 -8.43
C CYS A 42 -12.87 5.46 -7.36
N VAL A 43 -11.86 5.71 -6.51
CA VAL A 43 -11.95 6.69 -5.42
C VAL A 43 -11.00 7.86 -5.71
N GLU A 44 -11.55 9.07 -5.91
CA GLU A 44 -10.80 10.30 -6.19
C GLU A 44 -10.10 10.89 -4.93
N GLU A 45 -10.12 10.16 -3.82
CA GLU A 45 -9.59 10.64 -2.53
C GLU A 45 -8.19 10.06 -2.24
N PRO A 46 -7.27 10.85 -1.66
CA PRO A 46 -5.97 10.36 -1.19
C PRO A 46 -6.16 9.27 -0.12
N ARG A 47 -5.41 8.18 -0.22
CA ARG A 47 -5.50 7.05 0.72
C ARG A 47 -4.39 7.08 1.74
N HIS A 48 -4.74 6.78 2.98
CA HIS A 48 -3.78 6.55 4.04
C HIS A 48 -3.32 5.08 4.03
N VAL A 49 -2.02 4.87 3.92
CA VAL A 49 -1.37 3.55 3.88
C VAL A 49 -0.41 3.44 5.06
N LEU A 50 -0.52 2.33 5.79
CA LEU A 50 0.47 1.97 6.82
C LEU A 50 1.62 1.18 6.19
N ILE A 51 2.84 1.59 6.48
CA ILE A 51 4.06 0.98 5.99
C ILE A 51 4.83 0.39 7.16
N GLN A 52 5.18 -0.89 7.07
CA GLN A 52 6.05 -1.55 8.03
C GLN A 52 7.37 -1.94 7.35
N GLU A 53 8.42 -1.13 7.53
CA GLU A 53 9.72 -1.35 6.90
C GLU A 53 10.60 -2.35 7.65
N HIS A 54 10.60 -2.26 8.98
CA HIS A 54 11.34 -3.14 9.90
C HIS A 54 10.37 -3.63 10.98
N ALA A 55 10.63 -4.81 11.56
CA ALA A 55 9.71 -5.56 12.44
C ALA A 55 9.40 -4.89 13.80
N GLY A 56 9.00 -3.62 13.78
CA GLY A 56 8.68 -2.80 14.96
C GLY A 56 8.31 -1.35 14.64
N GLU A 57 8.67 -0.80 13.47
CA GLU A 57 8.38 0.59 13.11
C GLU A 57 7.28 0.65 12.05
N TRP A 58 6.25 1.45 12.36
CA TRP A 58 5.12 1.73 11.48
C TRP A 58 5.22 3.19 11.04
N GLU A 59 5.20 3.41 9.73
CA GLU A 59 5.12 4.72 9.09
C GLU A 59 3.75 4.88 8.43
N GLU A 60 3.19 6.08 8.49
CA GLU A 60 1.97 6.44 7.77
C GLU A 60 2.34 7.24 6.53
N ALA A 61 1.83 6.83 5.37
CA ALA A 61 1.99 7.54 4.11
C ALA A 61 0.63 7.81 3.48
N VAL A 62 0.48 8.97 2.85
CA VAL A 62 -0.68 9.29 2.02
C VAL A 62 -0.30 9.06 0.57
N VAL A 63 -1.07 8.22 -0.13
CA VAL A 63 -0.90 7.91 -1.55
C VAL A 63 -2.04 8.56 -2.32
N GLU A 64 -1.67 9.42 -3.26
CA GLU A 64 -2.62 10.02 -4.19
C GLU A 64 -3.11 8.98 -5.20
N PRO A 65 -4.40 8.98 -5.58
CA PRO A 65 -4.87 8.12 -6.66
C PRO A 65 -4.15 8.48 -7.97
N PRO A 66 -3.95 7.49 -8.87
CA PRO A 66 -3.43 7.78 -10.20
C PRO A 66 -4.32 8.81 -10.90
N ALA A 67 -3.71 9.79 -11.57
CA ALA A 67 -4.46 10.76 -12.35
C ALA A 67 -5.29 10.03 -13.43
N LEU A 68 -6.61 10.11 -13.34
CA LEU A 68 -7.54 9.63 -14.36
C LEU A 68 -7.22 10.36 -15.68
N HIS A 69 -6.63 9.63 -16.63
CA HIS A 69 -6.30 10.10 -17.97
C HIS A 69 -7.44 9.95 -18.96
#